data_AF-A0A956EJK4-F1
#
_entry.id   AF-A0A956EJK4-F1
#
_cell.length_a   1.000
_cell.length_b   1.000
_cell.length_c   1.000
_cell.angle_alpha   90.00
_cell.angle_beta   90.00
_cell.angle_gamma   90.00
#
_symmetry.space_group_name_H-M   'P 1'
#
loop_
_entity.id
_entity.type
_entity.pdbx_description
1 polymer ?
#
loop_
_entity_poly.entity_id
_entity_poly.type
_entity_poly.pdbx_seq_one_letter_code
_entity_poly.pdbx_strand_id
1 'polypeptide(L)'
;MITRDGCRGPCPVFDVEVDASGELRFDGQLYTQARGAHRRRLTADERAAIEQALTRLHCLADAPHADVADNDAVTIEYSRGGQRFRYVHQGGDLNAPAASREVERELEVA
;
A
#
# COMPACT_ATOMS: atom_id res chain seq x y z
N MET A 1 1.40 6.94 0.29
CA MET A 1 2.43 6.22 -0.47
C MET A 1 2.45 4.78 0.00
N ILE A 2 2.53 3.85 -0.94
CA ILE A 2 2.71 2.43 -0.69
C ILE A 2 3.88 2.01 -1.54
N THR A 3 4.82 1.26 -0.96
CA THR A 3 5.91 0.66 -1.71
C THR A 3 5.86 -0.84 -1.48
N ARG A 4 6.11 -1.59 -2.55
CA ARG A 4 6.23 -3.03 -2.51
C ARG A 4 7.63 -3.40 -2.98
N ASP A 5 8.43 -3.93 -2.05
CA ASP A 5 9.82 -4.31 -2.32
C ASP A 5 9.88 -5.74 -2.86
N GLY A 6 10.86 -5.99 -3.73
CA GLY A 6 11.04 -7.30 -4.35
C GLY A 6 11.47 -8.40 -3.38
N CYS A 7 11.16 -9.64 -3.74
CA CYS A 7 11.65 -10.86 -3.08
C CYS A 7 12.62 -11.62 -4.02
N ARG A 8 13.18 -12.75 -3.58
CA ARG A 8 14.00 -13.63 -4.45
C ARG A 8 13.23 -14.27 -5.62
N GLY A 9 11.89 -14.22 -5.59
CA GLY A 9 10.98 -14.75 -6.61
C GLY A 9 10.31 -13.66 -7.47
N PRO A 10 9.26 -14.00 -8.23
CA PRO A 10 8.53 -13.07 -9.11
C PRO A 10 7.56 -12.17 -8.32
N CYS A 11 8.01 -11.57 -7.22
CA CYS A 11 7.18 -10.65 -6.45
C CYS A 11 7.05 -9.31 -7.20
N PRO A 12 5.82 -8.76 -7.31
CA PRO A 12 5.61 -7.47 -7.95
C PRO A 12 6.29 -6.36 -7.15
N VAL A 13 7.01 -5.47 -7.84
CA VAL A 13 7.68 -4.30 -7.28
C VAL A 13 7.00 -3.07 -7.84
N PHE A 14 6.46 -2.21 -6.98
CA PHE A 14 5.78 -0.99 -7.39
C PHE A 14 5.70 0.04 -6.28
N ASP A 15 5.45 1.29 -6.69
CA ASP A 15 5.13 2.41 -5.81
C ASP A 15 3.74 2.96 -6.15
N VAL A 16 2.92 3.22 -5.13
CA VAL A 16 1.64 3.92 -5.29
C VAL A 16 1.60 5.15 -4.41
N GLU A 17 1.36 6.30 -5.00
CA GLU A 17 1.17 7.55 -4.29
C GLU A 17 -0.23 8.08 -4.55
N VAL A 18 -0.88 8.59 -3.51
CA VAL A 18 -2.12 9.34 -3.64
C VAL A 18 -1.87 10.71 -3.05
N ASP A 19 -2.07 11.75 -3.84
CA ASP A 19 -1.91 13.13 -3.39
C ASP A 19 -3.18 13.68 -2.73
N ALA A 20 -3.07 14.89 -2.18
CA ALA A 20 -4.21 15.56 -1.53
C ALA A 20 -5.35 15.94 -2.50
N SER A 21 -5.09 15.96 -3.81
CA SER A 21 -6.08 16.25 -4.85
C SER A 21 -6.89 15.02 -5.28
N GLY A 22 -6.46 13.83 -4.82
CA GLY A 22 -7.00 12.53 -5.21
C GLY A 22 -6.39 11.99 -6.51
N GLU A 23 -5.25 12.52 -6.96
CA GLU A 23 -4.47 11.90 -8.05
C GLU A 23 -3.68 10.71 -7.48
N LEU A 24 -3.94 9.54 -8.04
CA LEU A 24 -3.18 8.33 -7.81
C LEU A 24 -2.09 8.22 -8.87
N ARG A 25 -0.84 8.08 -8.44
CA ARG A 25 0.33 7.75 -9.25
C ARG A 25 0.79 6.35 -8.90
N PHE A 26 0.76 5.45 -9.88
CA PHE A 26 1.28 4.09 -9.77
C PHE A 26 2.55 3.99 -10.60
N ASP A 27 3.66 3.53 -10.04
CA ASP A 27 4.90 3.26 -10.76
C ASP A 27 5.23 1.77 -10.65
N GLY A 28 4.90 1.03 -11.69
CA GLY A 28 5.13 -0.42 -11.74
C GLY A 28 6.53 -0.75 -12.25
N GLN A 29 7.28 -1.53 -11.48
CA GLN A 29 8.66 -1.88 -11.82
C GLN A 29 8.75 -3.33 -12.32
N LEU A 30 9.17 -4.28 -11.46
CA LEU A 30 9.38 -5.68 -11.80
C LEU A 30 8.12 -6.51 -11.50
N TYR A 31 7.84 -7.50 -12.35
CA TYR A 31 6.74 -8.48 -12.17
C TYR A 31 5.33 -7.87 -11.94
N THR A 32 5.12 -6.60 -12.32
CA THR A 32 3.81 -5.95 -12.34
C THR A 32 3.09 -6.14 -13.68
N GLN A 33 1.76 -6.10 -13.68
CA GLN A 33 0.96 -6.15 -14.92
C GLN A 33 1.11 -4.88 -15.75
N ALA A 34 1.09 -3.72 -15.07
CA ALA A 34 1.40 -2.43 -15.66
C ALA A 34 2.83 -2.01 -15.27
N ARG A 35 3.68 -1.72 -16.26
CA ARG A 35 5.03 -1.19 -16.02
C ARG A 35 5.09 0.31 -16.29
N GLY A 36 5.99 1.00 -15.59
CA GLY A 36 6.19 2.44 -15.64
C GLY A 36 5.14 3.23 -14.86
N ALA A 37 5.18 4.54 -15.03
CA ALA A 37 4.30 5.48 -14.33
C ALA A 37 2.92 5.59 -15.01
N HIS A 38 1.88 5.30 -14.24
CA HIS A 38 0.46 5.45 -14.56
C HIS A 38 -0.16 6.47 -13.61
N ARG A 39 -1.11 7.23 -14.10
CA ARG A 39 -1.86 8.20 -13.28
C ARG A 39 -3.34 8.03 -13.53
N ARG A 40 -4.12 8.04 -12.45
CA ARG A 40 -5.57 8.19 -12.54
C ARG A 40 -6.09 9.02 -11.39
N ARG A 41 -7.24 9.64 -11.60
CA ARG A 41 -7.93 10.33 -10.52
C ARG A 41 -8.86 9.37 -9.80
N LEU A 42 -8.76 9.32 -8.48
CA LEU A 42 -9.67 8.57 -7.64
C LEU A 42 -11.05 9.23 -7.64
N THR A 43 -12.08 8.39 -7.66
CA THR A 43 -13.45 8.82 -7.36
C THR A 43 -13.58 9.17 -5.88
N ALA A 44 -14.65 9.89 -5.53
CA ALA A 44 -14.92 10.24 -4.14
C ALA A 44 -15.10 8.99 -3.26
N ASP A 45 -15.71 7.94 -3.80
CA ASP A 45 -15.98 6.68 -3.09
C ASP A 45 -14.68 5.89 -2.85
N GLU A 46 -13.82 5.77 -3.86
CA GLU A 46 -12.50 5.12 -3.72
C GLU A 46 -11.64 5.86 -2.69
N ARG A 47 -11.63 7.20 -2.76
CA ARG A 47 -10.91 8.02 -1.80
C ARG A 47 -11.43 7.81 -0.37
N ALA A 48 -12.75 7.79 -0.18
CA ALA A 48 -13.35 7.53 1.12
C ALA A 48 -13.03 6.13 1.64
N ALA A 49 -13.02 5.11 0.76
CA ALA A 49 -12.65 3.74 1.11
C ALA A 49 -11.20 3.64 1.59
N ILE A 50 -10.26 4.25 0.86
CA ILE A 50 -8.84 4.31 1.23
C ILE A 50 -8.66 5.05 2.56
N GLU A 51 -9.30 6.19 2.75
CA GLU A 51 -9.20 6.97 4.00
C GLU A 51 -9.74 6.19 5.22
N GLN A 52 -10.83 5.44 5.04
CA GLN A 52 -11.38 4.57 6.09
C GLN A 52 -10.43 3.41 6.41
N ALA A 53 -9.88 2.74 5.38
CA ALA A 53 -8.95 1.63 5.57
C ALA A 53 -7.65 2.10 6.26
N LEU A 54 -7.09 3.24 5.85
CA LEU A 54 -5.94 3.86 6.53
C LEU A 54 -6.25 4.24 7.98
N THR A 55 -7.45 4.74 8.28
CA THR A 55 -7.87 5.04 9.65
C THR A 55 -7.96 3.77 10.50
N ARG A 56 -8.54 2.68 9.95
CA ARG A 56 -8.57 1.38 10.63
C ARG A 56 -7.15 0.85 10.87
N LEU A 57 -6.29 0.91 9.86
CA LEU A 57 -4.90 0.49 9.95
C LEU A 57 -4.15 1.29 11.02
N HIS A 58 -4.39 2.60 11.11
CA HIS A 58 -3.84 3.43 12.19
C HIS A 58 -4.13 2.90 13.58
N CYS A 59 -5.39 2.53 13.82
CA CYS A 59 -5.88 2.09 15.13
C CYS A 59 -5.45 0.65 15.46
N LEU A 60 -5.12 -0.15 14.46
CA LEU A 60 -4.83 -1.58 14.59
C LEU A 60 -3.34 -1.92 14.43
N ALA A 61 -2.51 -0.97 14.01
CA ALA A 61 -1.08 -1.19 13.82
C ALA A 61 -0.34 -1.30 15.17
N ASP A 62 -0.47 -2.44 15.84
CA ASP A 62 0.43 -2.85 16.91
C ASP A 62 1.69 -3.47 16.28
N ALA A 63 2.75 -2.65 16.16
CA ALA A 63 4.13 -3.02 15.81
C ALA A 63 4.37 -3.70 14.42
N PRO A 64 5.57 -3.53 13.83
CA PRO A 64 5.93 -4.25 12.61
C PRO A 64 6.07 -5.75 12.87
N HIS A 65 5.37 -6.57 12.10
CA HIS A 65 5.52 -8.02 12.09
C HIS A 65 6.56 -8.40 11.03
N ALA A 66 7.76 -8.75 11.48
CA ALA A 66 8.89 -9.08 10.63
C ALA A 66 9.38 -10.50 10.93
N ASP A 67 8.64 -11.53 10.48
CA ASP A 67 9.04 -12.93 10.74
C ASP A 67 8.99 -13.86 9.52
N VAL A 68 8.98 -13.34 8.28
CA VAL A 68 9.12 -14.19 7.09
C VAL A 68 10.14 -13.58 6.12
N ALA A 69 11.33 -14.18 6.08
CA ALA A 69 12.51 -13.65 5.39
C ALA A 69 12.48 -13.77 3.84
N ASP A 70 11.53 -14.50 3.28
CA ASP A 70 11.48 -14.80 1.84
C ASP A 70 10.32 -14.12 1.09
N ASN A 71 9.46 -13.36 1.77
CA ASN A 71 8.33 -12.66 1.14
C ASN A 71 8.70 -11.22 0.77
N ASP A 72 7.89 -10.61 -0.08
CA ASP A 72 7.95 -9.19 -0.40
C ASP A 72 7.62 -8.33 0.83
N ALA A 73 8.24 -7.16 0.96
CA ALA A 73 7.85 -6.21 2.00
C ALA A 73 6.85 -5.20 1.43
N VAL A 74 5.73 -5.01 2.11
CA VAL A 74 4.75 -3.97 1.81
C VAL A 74 4.90 -2.87 2.87
N THR A 75 5.27 -1.68 2.41
CA THR A 75 5.34 -0.48 3.25
C THR A 75 4.20 0.45 2.89
N ILE A 76 3.39 0.84 3.88
CA ILE A 76 2.30 1.82 3.73
C ILE A 76 2.68 3.04 4.55
N GLU A 77 2.85 4.18 3.88
CA GLU A 77 3.11 5.48 4.47
C GLU A 77 1.99 6.46 4.14
N TYR A 78 1.42 7.11 5.14
CA TYR A 78 0.41 8.14 4.91
C TYR A 78 0.54 9.27 5.92
N SER A 79 0.05 10.44 5.53
CA SER A 79 0.04 11.62 6.38
C SER A 79 -1.37 12.15 6.57
N ARG A 80 -1.76 12.41 7.82
CA ARG A 80 -3.04 13.02 8.16
C ARG A 80 -2.84 14.04 9.27
N GLY A 81 -3.37 15.26 9.09
CA GLY A 81 -3.29 16.31 10.12
C GLY A 81 -1.86 16.69 10.52
N GLY A 82 -0.89 16.60 9.59
CA GLY A 82 0.53 16.87 9.85
C GLY A 82 1.30 15.72 10.50
N GLN A 83 0.63 14.64 10.91
CA GLN A 83 1.27 13.43 11.42
C GLN A 83 1.56 12.46 10.27
N ARG A 84 2.73 11.81 10.30
CA ARG A 84 3.12 10.75 9.37
C ARG A 84 3.04 9.41 10.08
N PHE A 85 2.47 8.42 9.40
CA PHE A 85 2.34 7.05 9.86
C PHE A 85 2.99 6.13 8.85
N ARG A 86 3.80 5.20 9.34
CA ARG A 86 4.46 4.17 8.55
C ARG A 86 4.09 2.81 9.14
N TYR A 87 3.55 1.94 8.29
CA TYR A 87 3.25 0.55 8.59
C TYR A 87 4.02 -0.32 7.62
N VAL A 88 4.61 -1.42 8.10
CA VAL A 88 5.38 -2.36 7.28
C VAL A 88 4.96 -3.77 7.66
N HIS A 89 4.66 -4.59 6.66
CA HIS A 89 4.42 -6.02 6.83
C HIS A 89 5.03 -6.80 5.67
N GLN A 90 5.11 -8.12 5.82
CA GLN A 90 5.50 -9.03 4.75
C GLN A 90 4.27 -9.46 3.94
N GLY A 91 4.44 -9.66 2.64
CA GLY A 91 3.43 -10.24 1.76
C GLY A 91 3.06 -11.63 2.26
N GLY A 92 1.77 -11.95 2.27
CA GLY A 92 1.27 -13.22 2.81
C GLY A 92 1.30 -13.35 4.35
N ASP A 93 1.67 -12.31 5.09
CA ASP A 93 1.53 -12.29 6.55
C ASP A 93 0.05 -12.46 6.94
N LEU A 94 -0.26 -13.57 7.62
CA LEU A 94 -1.61 -13.90 8.09
C LEU A 94 -2.03 -13.08 9.32
N ASN A 95 -1.07 -12.47 10.02
CA ASN A 95 -1.32 -11.65 11.19
C ASN A 95 -1.46 -10.16 10.82
N ALA A 96 -1.11 -9.76 9.59
CA ALA A 96 -1.32 -8.40 9.12
C ALA A 96 -2.81 -8.02 9.24
N PRO A 97 -3.15 -6.83 9.80
CA PRO A 97 -4.54 -6.40 9.93
C PRO A 97 -5.23 -6.39 8.57
N ALA A 98 -6.47 -6.87 8.50
CA ALA A 98 -7.24 -6.90 7.26
C ALA A 98 -7.29 -5.53 6.54
N ALA A 99 -7.21 -4.44 7.30
CA ALA A 99 -7.15 -3.08 6.79
C ALA A 99 -5.94 -2.80 5.87
N SER A 100 -4.79 -3.46 6.08
CA SER A 100 -3.62 -3.32 5.19
C SER A 100 -3.93 -3.82 3.77
N ARG A 101 -4.51 -5.03 3.69
CA ARG A 101 -4.94 -5.66 2.43
C ARG A 101 -6.06 -4.90 1.73
N GLU A 102 -6.95 -4.26 2.50
CA GLU A 102 -7.98 -3.39 1.94
C GLU A 102 -7.35 -2.18 1.25
N VAL A 103 -6.39 -1.52 1.92
CA VAL A 103 -5.66 -0.39 1.32
C VAL A 103 -4.95 -0.83 0.03
N GLU A 104 -4.25 -1.97 0.04
CA GLU A 104 -3.60 -2.53 -1.15
C GLU A 104 -4.62 -2.76 -2.28
N ARG A 105 -5.74 -3.45 -1.98
CA ARG A 105 -6.76 -3.80 -2.99
C ARG A 105 -7.37 -2.57 -3.67
N GLU A 106 -7.66 -1.51 -2.92
CA GLU A 106 -8.22 -0.29 -3.50
C GLU A 106 -7.23 0.45 -4.42
N LEU A 107 -5.93 0.15 -4.28
CA LEU A 107 -4.84 0.81 -5.01
C LEU A 107 -4.25 -0.05 -6.14
N GLU A 108 -4.36 -1.38 -6.06
CA GLU A 108 -3.96 -2.35 -7.09
C GLU A 108 -4.89 -2.37 -8.33
N VAL A 109 -5.92 -1.52 -8.38
CA VAL A 109 -6.79 -1.38 -9.55
C VAL A 109 -6.10 -0.54 -10.65
N ALA A 110 -5.27 -1.20 -11.46
CA ALA A 110 -4.83 -0.76 -12.78
C ALA A 110 -4.52 -1.95 -13.69
#